data_AF-A0A2H9MTC5-F1
#
_entry.id   AF-A0A2H9MTC5-F1
#
_cell.length_a   1.000
_cell.length_b   1.000
_cell.length_c   1.000
_cell.angle_alpha   90.00
_cell.angle_beta   90.00
_cell.angle_gamma   90.00
#
_symmetry.space_group_name_H-M   'P 1'
#
loop_
_entity.id
_entity.type
_entity.pdbx_description
1 polymer ?
#
loop_
_entity_poly.entity_id
_entity_poly.type
_entity_poly.pdbx_seq_one_letter_code
_entity_poly.pdbx_strand_id
1 'polypeptide(L)'
;MSNNGTFGNLQSYRNYTQPTVKRLFGDISSKKNNKSKHGENIKQLLLSLAFNGFLTTWEIAKLNYSDTSSIRTREKQIRRLLIGRKDRGKKSPGVLDVGLIVSKKTKVHQNISNSYGLSLHGILYCLDVLDFSKKDVDQMAHCYSKSLPMVFGRWDYLKSILGDDVYRIKILASGLLLDNIHITGISQIPIFELVTYLNVKYRDNYESITETALSDQISYWFYTALLIPSTLNKQKDNPELGKWKKIFENDRKLKKWYFDFIKDAYEFYSDRFNVIKTLEP
;
A
#
# COMPACT_ATOMS: atom_id res chain seq x y z
N MET A 1 20.78 -5.70 -12.35
CA MET A 1 20.74 -5.37 -10.92
C MET A 1 19.99 -4.06 -10.77
N SER A 2 18.70 -4.15 -10.47
CA SER A 2 17.85 -3.01 -10.14
C SER A 2 18.26 -2.51 -8.75
N ASN A 3 18.43 -1.20 -8.57
CA ASN A 3 18.33 -0.60 -7.24
C ASN A 3 16.88 -0.81 -6.80
N ASN A 4 16.60 -1.99 -6.25
CA ASN A 4 15.39 -2.22 -5.47
C ASN A 4 15.58 -1.35 -4.24
N GLY A 5 14.93 -0.19 -4.20
CA GLY A 5 14.83 0.56 -2.95
C GLY A 5 14.31 -0.42 -1.90
N THR A 6 15.15 -0.72 -0.92
CA THR A 6 14.74 -1.49 0.25
C THR A 6 13.79 -0.59 1.02
N PHE A 7 12.49 -0.84 0.84
CA PHE A 7 11.45 -0.19 1.62
C PHE A 7 11.48 -0.78 3.02
N GLY A 8 11.03 -0.02 4.01
CA GLY A 8 10.68 -0.59 5.31
C GLY A 8 9.26 -1.16 5.32
N ASN A 9 8.93 -1.85 6.40
CA ASN A 9 7.59 -2.34 6.69
C ASN A 9 6.52 -1.21 6.79
N LEU A 10 5.26 -1.56 7.06
CA LEU A 10 4.16 -0.61 7.25
C LEU A 10 4.43 0.48 8.31
N GLN A 11 5.16 0.16 9.38
CA GLN A 11 5.50 1.12 10.42
C GLN A 11 6.50 2.17 9.90
N SER A 12 7.45 1.74 9.07
CA SER A 12 8.41 2.63 8.40
C SER A 12 7.72 3.56 7.39
N TYR A 13 6.71 3.05 6.66
CA TYR A 13 5.86 3.88 5.80
C TYR A 13 5.21 5.03 6.58
N ARG A 14 4.56 4.70 7.70
CA ARG A 14 3.86 5.66 8.57
C ARG A 14 4.81 6.67 9.21
N ASN A 15 5.94 6.21 9.74
CA ASN A 15 6.83 7.04 10.55
C ASN A 15 7.84 7.84 9.73
N TYR A 16 8.20 7.37 8.53
CA TYR A 16 9.23 8.00 7.71
C TYR A 16 8.76 8.38 6.32
N THR A 17 8.25 7.44 5.52
CA THR A 17 7.93 7.70 4.11
C THR A 17 6.89 8.82 3.99
N GLN A 18 5.72 8.64 4.61
CA GLN A 18 4.61 9.59 4.51
C GLN A 18 4.99 10.98 5.08
N PRO A 19 5.60 11.11 6.29
CA PRO A 19 6.08 12.40 6.79
C PRO A 19 7.16 13.05 5.91
N THR A 20 8.07 12.26 5.35
CA THR A 20 9.14 12.75 4.48
C THR A 20 8.58 13.33 3.17
N VAL A 21 7.61 12.65 2.56
CA VAL A 21 6.89 13.15 1.38
C VAL A 21 6.22 14.49 1.69
N LYS A 22 5.49 14.57 2.81
CA LYS A 22 4.82 15.80 3.24
C LYS A 22 5.82 16.94 3.46
N ARG A 23 6.98 16.66 4.06
CA ARG A 23 8.04 17.64 4.30
C ARG A 23 8.67 18.14 2.99
N LEU A 24 8.94 17.23 2.04
CA LEU A 24 9.65 17.56 0.81
C LEU A 24 8.76 18.21 -0.25
N PHE A 25 7.51 17.75 -0.35
CA PHE A 25 6.63 18.09 -1.47
C PHE A 25 5.37 18.85 -1.04
N GLY A 26 5.18 19.05 0.26
CA GLY A 26 4.06 19.77 0.85
C GLY A 26 2.86 18.87 1.16
N ASP A 27 1.80 19.49 1.68
CA ASP A 27 0.51 18.82 1.90
C ASP A 27 -0.20 18.66 0.54
N ILE A 28 -0.01 17.51 -0.10
CA ILE A 28 -0.58 17.18 -1.43
C ILE A 28 -2.05 16.74 -1.29
N SER A 29 -2.61 16.74 -0.07
CA SER A 29 -3.97 16.29 0.16
C SER A 29 -4.97 17.05 -0.70
N SER A 30 -5.98 16.32 -1.16
CA SER A 30 -7.04 16.85 -2.02
C SER A 30 -7.90 17.93 -1.33
N LYS A 31 -7.73 18.13 -0.01
CA LYS A 31 -8.58 18.96 0.85
C LYS A 31 -8.04 20.38 1.13
N LYS A 32 -6.82 20.75 0.70
CA LYS A 32 -6.27 22.11 0.93
C LYS A 32 -5.85 22.81 -0.36
N ASN A 33 -6.18 24.11 -0.45
CA ASN A 33 -6.07 24.93 -1.68
C ASN A 33 -4.71 25.62 -1.91
N ASN A 34 -3.81 25.67 -0.92
CA ASN A 34 -2.48 26.28 -1.09
C ASN A 34 -1.47 25.25 -1.59
N LYS A 35 -1.58 24.86 -2.86
CA LYS A 35 -0.69 23.86 -3.46
C LYS A 35 0.48 24.54 -4.16
N SER A 36 1.69 24.18 -3.74
CA SER A 36 2.88 24.54 -4.52
C SER A 36 2.80 23.88 -5.90
N LYS A 37 3.25 24.59 -6.95
CA LYS A 37 3.33 24.02 -8.32
C LYS A 37 4.12 22.72 -8.35
N HIS A 38 5.10 22.55 -7.45
CA HIS A 38 5.87 21.33 -7.33
C HIS A 38 5.03 20.16 -6.79
N GLY A 39 4.28 20.37 -5.71
CA GLY A 39 3.39 19.36 -5.13
C GLY A 39 2.30 18.91 -6.10
N GLU A 40 1.71 19.84 -6.86
CA GLU A 40 0.71 19.50 -7.88
C GLU A 40 1.34 18.66 -9.01
N ASN A 41 2.56 18.97 -9.46
CA ASN A 41 3.24 18.14 -10.46
C ASN A 41 3.53 16.73 -9.95
N ILE A 42 3.84 16.56 -8.67
CA ILE A 42 4.04 15.25 -8.05
C ILE A 42 2.71 14.50 -7.93
N LYS A 43 1.64 15.17 -7.54
CA LYS A 43 0.29 14.60 -7.54
C LYS A 43 -0.06 14.04 -8.92
N GLN A 44 0.12 14.85 -9.96
CA GLN A 44 -0.19 14.45 -11.33
C GLN A 44 0.68 13.28 -11.79
N LEU A 45 1.98 13.27 -11.43
CA LEU A 45 2.86 12.14 -11.70
C LEU A 45 2.36 10.85 -11.04
N LEU A 46 1.99 10.90 -9.75
CA LEU A 46 1.48 9.74 -9.02
C LEU A 46 0.13 9.25 -9.58
N LEU A 47 -0.76 10.17 -9.98
CA LEU A 47 -2.02 9.83 -10.65
C LEU A 47 -1.77 9.13 -12.00
N SER A 48 -0.87 9.67 -12.82
CA SER A 48 -0.50 9.04 -14.10
C SER A 48 -0.01 7.60 -13.90
N LEU A 49 0.84 7.37 -12.90
CA LEU A 49 1.36 6.03 -12.61
C LEU A 49 0.31 5.12 -11.96
N ALA A 50 -0.59 5.66 -11.14
CA ALA A 50 -1.64 4.88 -10.52
C ALA A 50 -2.62 4.30 -11.54
N PHE A 51 -2.97 5.09 -12.57
CA PHE A 51 -4.00 4.72 -13.54
C PHE A 51 -3.48 3.95 -14.77
N ASN A 52 -2.18 3.97 -14.99
CA ASN A 52 -1.55 3.36 -16.17
C ASN A 52 -0.49 2.30 -15.83
N GLY A 53 -0.14 2.13 -14.54
CA GLY A 53 0.89 1.21 -14.12
C GLY A 53 2.30 1.68 -14.45
N PHE A 54 3.14 0.77 -14.96
CA PHE A 54 4.54 1.06 -15.26
C PHE A 54 4.68 1.78 -16.60
N LEU A 55 5.23 3.00 -16.57
CA LEU A 55 5.45 3.84 -17.75
C LEU A 55 6.88 4.40 -17.81
N THR A 56 7.40 4.57 -19.01
CA THR A 56 8.63 5.35 -19.26
C THR A 56 8.36 6.85 -19.10
N THR A 57 9.41 7.66 -18.90
CA THR A 57 9.27 9.12 -18.82
C THR A 57 8.62 9.73 -20.06
N TRP A 58 8.83 9.11 -21.22
CA TRP A 58 8.27 9.51 -22.49
C TRP A 58 6.77 9.22 -22.57
N GLU A 59 6.33 8.03 -22.15
CA GLU A 59 4.91 7.67 -22.10
C GLU A 59 4.14 8.56 -21.12
N ILE A 60 4.71 8.82 -19.93
CA ILE A 60 4.10 9.74 -18.95
C ILE A 60 3.96 11.15 -19.57
N ALA A 61 4.97 11.61 -20.31
CA ALA A 61 4.91 12.93 -20.98
C ALA A 61 3.82 13.00 -22.05
N LYS A 62 3.59 11.90 -22.78
CA LYS A 62 2.58 11.79 -23.83
C LYS A 62 1.14 11.78 -23.33
N LEU A 63 0.88 11.40 -22.07
CA LEU A 63 -0.48 11.34 -21.53
C LEU A 63 -1.22 12.68 -21.61
N ASN A 64 -0.50 13.80 -21.55
CA ASN A 64 -1.07 15.14 -21.47
C ASN A 64 -0.77 16.02 -22.71
N TYR A 65 0.00 15.52 -23.68
CA TYR A 65 0.49 16.32 -24.81
C TYR A 65 0.62 15.51 -26.10
N SER A 66 0.18 16.09 -27.21
CA SER A 66 0.26 15.50 -28.55
C SER A 66 1.46 15.99 -29.38
N ASP A 67 1.94 17.22 -29.14
CA ASP A 67 3.06 17.78 -29.91
C ASP A 67 4.45 17.35 -29.37
N THR A 68 5.35 16.96 -30.28
CA THR A 68 6.68 16.39 -29.99
C THR A 68 7.58 17.36 -29.22
N SER A 69 7.51 18.66 -29.53
CA SER A 69 8.34 19.68 -28.87
C SER A 69 7.97 19.84 -27.38
N SER A 70 6.66 19.84 -27.10
CA SER A 70 6.10 19.91 -25.76
C SER A 70 6.39 18.64 -24.95
N ILE A 71 6.33 17.45 -25.58
CA ILE A 71 6.64 16.16 -24.97
C ILE A 71 8.09 16.14 -24.44
N ARG A 72 9.08 16.57 -25.24
CA ARG A 72 10.50 16.60 -24.81
C ARG A 72 10.72 17.48 -23.58
N THR A 73 10.08 18.65 -23.56
CA THR A 73 10.17 19.57 -22.42
C THR A 73 9.55 18.96 -21.18
N ARG A 74 8.39 18.31 -21.33
CA ARG A 74 7.69 17.65 -20.22
C ARG A 74 8.44 16.42 -19.72
N GLU A 75 9.02 15.62 -20.60
CA GLU A 75 9.85 14.46 -20.25
C GLU A 75 11.02 14.87 -19.34
N LYS A 76 11.71 15.97 -19.68
CA LYS A 76 12.79 16.53 -18.86
C LYS A 76 12.30 16.96 -17.47
N GLN A 77 11.09 17.52 -17.37
CA GLN A 77 10.47 17.86 -16.08
C GLN A 77 10.15 16.60 -15.27
N ILE A 78 9.52 15.60 -15.88
CA ILE A 78 9.18 14.32 -15.22
C ILE A 78 10.44 13.62 -14.71
N ARG A 79 11.51 13.57 -15.51
CA ARG A 79 12.79 12.99 -15.10
C ARG A 79 13.36 13.67 -13.85
N ARG A 80 13.24 14.99 -13.75
CA ARG A 80 13.67 15.77 -12.57
C ARG A 80 12.79 15.49 -11.34
N LEU A 81 11.49 15.25 -11.52
CA LEU A 81 10.62 14.85 -10.41
C LEU A 81 10.96 13.45 -9.91
N LEU A 82 11.21 12.51 -10.83
CA LEU A 82 11.51 11.12 -10.50
C LEU A 82 12.87 10.96 -9.80
N ILE A 83 13.94 11.47 -10.42
CA ILE A 83 15.32 11.23 -10.00
C ILE A 83 15.85 12.35 -9.07
N GLY A 84 15.19 13.51 -9.08
CA GLY A 84 15.66 14.71 -8.40
C GLY A 84 16.52 15.60 -9.30
N ARG A 85 17.14 16.62 -8.69
CA ARG A 85 18.02 17.58 -9.37
C ARG A 85 19.26 17.83 -8.54
N LYS A 86 20.40 18.07 -9.19
CA LYS A 86 21.63 18.54 -8.53
C LYS A 86 21.82 20.01 -8.87
N ASP A 87 21.80 20.88 -7.86
CA ASP A 87 22.06 22.31 -7.99
C ASP A 87 23.23 22.70 -7.09
N ARG A 88 24.26 23.34 -7.67
CA ARG A 88 25.42 23.87 -6.93
C ARG A 88 26.01 22.86 -5.94
N GLY A 89 26.15 21.60 -6.36
CA GLY A 89 26.69 20.50 -5.54
C GLY A 89 25.69 19.78 -4.64
N LYS A 90 24.52 20.37 -4.32
CA LYS A 90 23.48 19.75 -3.48
C LYS A 90 22.46 18.99 -4.33
N LYS A 91 22.13 17.74 -3.95
CA LYS A 91 21.07 16.93 -4.60
C LYS A 91 19.75 17.14 -3.87
N SER A 92 18.73 17.62 -4.57
CA SER A 92 17.34 17.56 -4.13
C SER A 92 16.78 16.16 -4.43
N PRO A 93 16.18 15.47 -3.44
CA PRO A 93 15.65 14.13 -3.63
C PRO A 93 14.48 14.12 -4.61
N GLY A 94 14.44 13.09 -5.46
CA GLY A 94 13.30 12.78 -6.31
C GLY A 94 12.30 11.85 -5.64
N VAL A 95 11.17 11.62 -6.31
CA VAL A 95 10.12 10.71 -5.81
C VAL A 95 10.61 9.25 -5.69
N LEU A 96 11.62 8.86 -6.50
CA LEU A 96 12.31 7.58 -6.37
C LEU A 96 13.10 7.48 -5.05
N ASP A 97 13.79 8.56 -4.66
CA ASP A 97 14.63 8.56 -3.45
C ASP A 97 13.77 8.45 -2.18
N VAL A 98 12.54 8.95 -2.23
CA VAL A 98 11.57 8.88 -1.12
C VAL A 98 10.82 7.55 -1.08
N GLY A 99 10.91 6.76 -2.15
CA GLY A 99 10.38 5.41 -2.19
C GLY A 99 8.89 5.28 -2.53
N LEU A 100 8.26 6.30 -3.12
CA LEU A 100 6.89 6.17 -3.64
C LEU A 100 6.83 5.48 -5.01
N ILE A 101 7.95 5.43 -5.73
CA ILE A 101 8.06 4.89 -7.08
C ILE A 101 9.21 3.88 -7.13
N VAL A 102 9.03 2.83 -7.91
CA VAL A 102 10.07 1.86 -8.29
C VAL A 102 10.41 1.99 -9.77
N SER A 103 11.67 1.71 -10.11
CA SER A 103 12.12 1.66 -11.50
C SER A 103 12.43 0.23 -11.94
N LYS A 104 11.98 -0.16 -13.13
CA LYS A 104 12.34 -1.41 -13.80
C LYS A 104 13.03 -1.11 -15.12
N LYS A 105 14.01 -1.93 -15.50
CA LYS A 105 14.63 -1.84 -16.81
C LYS A 105 13.75 -2.55 -17.84
N THR A 106 13.31 -1.82 -18.85
CA THR A 106 12.49 -2.33 -19.95
C THR A 106 13.24 -2.17 -21.26
N LYS A 107 13.23 -3.23 -22.09
CA LYS A 107 13.73 -3.13 -23.46
C LYS A 107 12.65 -2.43 -24.30
N VAL A 108 12.98 -1.27 -24.84
CA VAL A 108 12.13 -0.55 -25.80
C VAL A 108 12.89 -0.50 -27.12
N HIS A 109 12.37 -1.21 -28.12
CA HIS A 109 13.09 -1.54 -29.34
C HIS A 109 14.46 -2.17 -29.05
N GLN A 110 15.56 -1.50 -29.40
CA GLN A 110 16.94 -1.94 -29.20
C GLN A 110 17.63 -1.28 -27.98
N ASN A 111 16.96 -0.33 -27.31
CA ASN A 111 17.53 0.42 -26.19
C ASN A 111 16.90 0.01 -24.85
N ILE A 112 17.72 -0.05 -23.81
CA ILE A 112 17.25 -0.29 -22.44
C ILE A 112 16.82 1.06 -21.86
N SER A 113 15.53 1.21 -21.57
CA SER A 113 14.97 2.37 -20.88
C SER A 113 14.50 1.99 -19.48
N ASN A 114 14.34 2.99 -18.61
CA ASN A 114 13.72 2.77 -17.30
C ASN A 114 12.22 3.03 -17.42
N SER A 115 11.41 2.06 -17.01
CA SER A 115 10.00 2.25 -16.70
C SER A 115 9.84 2.48 -15.19
N TYR A 116 8.83 3.24 -14.83
CA TYR A 116 8.55 3.69 -13.49
C TYR A 116 7.12 3.33 -13.13
N GLY A 117 6.89 2.79 -11.94
CA GLY A 117 5.56 2.47 -11.41
C GLY A 117 5.51 2.75 -9.92
N LEU A 118 4.32 2.79 -9.34
CA LEU A 118 4.17 2.95 -7.89
C LEU A 118 4.85 1.78 -7.15
N SER A 119 5.54 2.12 -6.07
CA SER A 119 5.92 1.14 -5.06
C SER A 119 4.69 0.77 -4.21
N LEU A 120 4.81 -0.22 -3.33
CA LEU A 120 3.77 -0.52 -2.34
C LEU A 120 3.52 0.67 -1.40
N HIS A 121 4.57 1.40 -0.99
CA HIS A 121 4.41 2.68 -0.26
C HIS A 121 3.70 3.74 -1.10
N GLY A 122 3.96 3.78 -2.42
CA GLY A 122 3.26 4.65 -3.37
C GLY A 122 1.77 4.34 -3.48
N ILE A 123 1.40 3.05 -3.53
CA ILE A 123 0.01 2.60 -3.51
C ILE A 123 -0.67 3.05 -2.20
N LEU A 124 -0.03 2.81 -1.05
CA LEU A 124 -0.56 3.27 0.24
C LEU A 124 -0.75 4.78 0.25
N TYR A 125 0.23 5.55 -0.23
CA TYR A 125 0.20 7.01 -0.31
C TYR A 125 -0.97 7.55 -1.16
N CYS A 126 -1.29 6.86 -2.26
CA CYS A 126 -2.44 7.19 -3.07
C CYS A 126 -3.77 6.94 -2.33
N LEU A 127 -3.82 5.89 -1.48
CA LEU A 127 -5.01 5.51 -0.73
C LEU A 127 -5.30 6.44 0.47
N ASP A 128 -4.29 6.80 1.27
CA ASP A 128 -4.47 7.64 2.47
C ASP A 128 -4.39 9.15 2.19
N VAL A 129 -3.35 9.63 1.51
CA VAL A 129 -3.02 11.06 1.44
C VAL A 129 -3.70 11.71 0.24
N LEU A 130 -3.67 11.05 -0.92
CA LEU A 130 -4.34 11.58 -2.11
C LEU A 130 -5.87 11.39 -2.06
N ASP A 131 -6.35 10.50 -1.16
CA ASP A 131 -7.77 10.20 -0.91
C ASP A 131 -8.51 9.80 -2.19
N PHE A 132 -7.96 8.83 -2.91
CA PHE A 132 -8.48 8.31 -4.19
C PHE A 132 -9.95 7.91 -4.11
N SER A 133 -10.78 8.28 -5.08
CA SER A 133 -12.17 7.84 -5.11
C SER A 133 -12.29 6.32 -5.31
N LYS A 134 -13.47 5.73 -5.09
CA LYS A 134 -13.70 4.29 -5.34
C LYS A 134 -13.29 3.87 -6.76
N LYS A 135 -13.60 4.71 -7.76
CA LYS A 135 -13.22 4.49 -9.17
C LYS A 135 -11.71 4.51 -9.37
N ASP A 136 -11.02 5.44 -8.70
CA ASP A 136 -9.57 5.55 -8.77
C ASP A 136 -8.89 4.32 -8.16
N VAL A 137 -9.44 3.80 -7.05
CA VAL A 137 -8.98 2.56 -6.42
C VAL A 137 -9.20 1.35 -7.34
N ASP A 138 -10.37 1.25 -7.99
CA ASP A 138 -10.66 0.16 -8.93
C ASP A 138 -9.64 0.14 -10.08
N GLN A 139 -9.38 1.29 -10.70
CA GLN A 139 -8.40 1.41 -11.78
C GLN A 139 -6.99 1.03 -11.30
N MET A 140 -6.58 1.53 -10.13
CA MET A 140 -5.27 1.20 -9.55
C MET A 140 -5.14 -0.28 -9.22
N ALA A 141 -6.21 -0.92 -8.72
CA ALA A 141 -6.21 -2.34 -8.41
C ALA A 141 -5.96 -3.20 -9.66
N HIS A 142 -6.53 -2.83 -10.81
CA HIS A 142 -6.24 -3.52 -12.07
C HIS A 142 -4.77 -3.37 -12.49
N CYS A 143 -4.21 -2.15 -12.43
CA CYS A 143 -2.83 -1.88 -12.82
C CYS A 143 -1.79 -2.57 -11.90
N TYR A 144 -2.09 -2.69 -10.61
CA TYR A 144 -1.17 -3.20 -9.58
C TYR A 144 -1.57 -4.57 -9.03
N SER A 145 -2.40 -5.31 -9.76
CA SER A 145 -2.82 -6.69 -9.44
C SER A 145 -1.65 -7.64 -9.15
N LYS A 146 -0.52 -7.46 -9.85
CA LYS A 146 0.71 -8.26 -9.64
C LYS A 146 1.52 -7.83 -8.42
N SER A 147 1.44 -6.56 -8.02
CA SER A 147 2.18 -6.03 -6.87
C SER A 147 1.49 -6.33 -5.55
N LEU A 148 0.15 -6.43 -5.53
CA LEU A 148 -0.63 -6.81 -4.35
C LEU A 148 -1.58 -7.99 -4.69
N PRO A 149 -1.04 -9.18 -4.98
CA PRO A 149 -1.80 -10.30 -5.54
C PRO A 149 -2.93 -10.82 -4.65
N MET A 150 -2.78 -10.77 -3.33
CA MET A 150 -3.83 -11.25 -2.41
C MET A 150 -5.01 -10.28 -2.29
N VAL A 151 -4.84 -9.00 -2.64
CA VAL A 151 -5.93 -8.01 -2.59
C VAL A 151 -6.29 -7.53 -3.98
N PHE A 152 -5.39 -6.81 -4.66
CA PHE A 152 -5.62 -6.28 -6.01
C PHE A 152 -5.69 -7.38 -7.08
N GLY A 153 -4.91 -8.45 -6.93
CA GLY A 153 -5.02 -9.63 -7.82
C GLY A 153 -6.36 -10.35 -7.74
N ARG A 154 -7.17 -10.03 -6.73
CA ARG A 154 -8.50 -10.62 -6.46
C ARG A 154 -9.57 -9.55 -6.34
N TRP A 155 -9.30 -8.35 -6.84
CA TRP A 155 -10.14 -7.17 -6.57
C TRP A 155 -11.59 -7.39 -6.95
N ASP A 156 -11.85 -7.87 -8.17
CA ASP A 156 -13.21 -8.10 -8.68
C ASP A 156 -13.93 -9.20 -7.88
N TYR A 157 -13.22 -10.27 -7.55
CA TYR A 157 -13.74 -11.35 -6.71
C TYR A 157 -14.12 -10.85 -5.32
N LEU A 158 -13.21 -10.15 -4.65
CA LEU A 158 -13.45 -9.58 -3.32
C LEU A 158 -14.58 -8.57 -3.35
N LYS A 159 -14.62 -7.69 -4.35
CA LYS A 159 -15.67 -6.69 -4.53
C LYS A 159 -17.04 -7.32 -4.74
N SER A 160 -17.13 -8.44 -5.45
CA SER A 160 -18.41 -9.18 -5.64
C SER A 160 -18.98 -9.74 -4.34
N ILE A 161 -18.14 -10.03 -3.33
CA ILE A 161 -18.55 -10.61 -2.05
C ILE A 161 -18.73 -9.52 -0.98
N LEU A 162 -17.77 -8.59 -0.92
CA LEU A 162 -17.68 -7.56 0.11
C LEU A 162 -18.51 -6.32 -0.21
N GLY A 163 -18.74 -6.03 -1.49
CA GLY A 163 -19.30 -4.77 -1.95
C GLY A 163 -18.38 -3.61 -1.58
N ASP A 164 -18.93 -2.59 -0.94
CA ASP A 164 -18.19 -1.39 -0.54
C ASP A 164 -17.13 -1.62 0.55
N ASP A 165 -17.24 -2.73 1.30
CA ASP A 165 -16.27 -3.05 2.36
C ASP A 165 -14.86 -3.29 1.81
N VAL A 166 -14.71 -3.59 0.51
CA VAL A 166 -13.40 -3.74 -0.15
C VAL A 166 -12.57 -2.45 -0.10
N TYR A 167 -13.22 -1.28 -0.05
CA TYR A 167 -12.55 0.01 0.02
C TYR A 167 -12.00 0.35 1.41
N ARG A 168 -12.22 -0.51 2.42
CA ARG A 168 -11.56 -0.44 3.73
C ARG A 168 -10.04 -0.60 3.62
N ILE A 169 -9.52 -1.00 2.45
CA ILE A 169 -8.08 -0.89 2.13
C ILE A 169 -7.50 0.52 2.37
N LYS A 170 -8.34 1.57 2.28
CA LYS A 170 -7.93 2.94 2.64
C LYS A 170 -7.62 3.13 4.13
N ILE A 171 -8.34 2.41 5.00
CA ILE A 171 -8.14 2.49 6.46
C ILE A 171 -6.73 1.99 6.82
N LEU A 172 -6.19 1.04 6.06
CA LEU A 172 -4.82 0.52 6.23
C LEU A 172 -3.79 1.63 6.18
N ALA A 173 -3.93 2.52 5.20
CA ALA A 173 -2.97 3.58 4.95
C ALA A 173 -3.06 4.68 6.03
N SER A 174 -4.20 4.81 6.71
CA SER A 174 -4.39 5.76 7.81
C SER A 174 -3.86 5.31 9.19
N GLY A 175 -3.43 4.05 9.35
CA GLY A 175 -2.80 3.55 10.59
C GLY A 175 -3.71 3.39 11.82
N LEU A 176 -5.02 3.61 11.69
CA LEU A 176 -5.97 3.82 12.79
C LEU A 176 -6.40 2.56 13.59
N LEU A 177 -5.86 1.38 13.30
CA LEU A 177 -6.36 0.13 13.92
C LEU A 177 -5.76 -0.14 15.30
N LEU A 178 -4.46 0.13 15.49
CA LEU A 178 -3.76 -0.09 16.76
C LEU A 178 -4.10 0.95 17.82
N ASP A 179 -4.47 2.14 17.37
CA ASP A 179 -4.70 3.28 18.26
C ASP A 179 -6.07 3.18 18.98
N ASN A 180 -6.89 2.17 18.64
CA ASN A 180 -8.23 1.94 19.19
C ASN A 180 -8.32 0.63 20.00
N ILE A 181 -7.81 0.68 21.24
CA ILE A 181 -7.84 -0.43 22.22
C ILE A 181 -9.27 -0.99 22.43
N HIS A 182 -10.30 -0.15 22.23
CA HIS A 182 -11.71 -0.53 22.38
C HIS A 182 -12.18 -1.65 21.43
N ILE A 183 -11.47 -1.94 20.34
CA ILE A 183 -11.80 -3.04 19.39
C ILE A 183 -11.83 -4.40 20.09
N THR A 184 -11.05 -4.58 21.16
CA THR A 184 -10.99 -5.81 21.98
C THR A 184 -12.31 -6.19 22.65
N GLY A 185 -13.19 -5.22 22.95
CA GLY A 185 -14.47 -5.48 23.62
C GLY A 185 -15.63 -5.84 22.68
N ILE A 186 -15.44 -5.73 21.37
CA ILE A 186 -16.54 -5.74 20.38
C ILE A 186 -16.60 -7.05 19.58
N SER A 187 -15.51 -7.83 19.57
CA SER A 187 -15.37 -9.01 18.73
C SER A 187 -14.94 -10.23 19.54
N GLN A 188 -15.62 -11.38 19.36
CA GLN A 188 -15.16 -12.68 19.84
C GLN A 188 -13.91 -13.18 19.09
N ILE A 189 -13.60 -12.59 17.94
CA ILE A 189 -12.43 -12.91 17.12
C ILE A 189 -11.21 -12.18 17.71
N PRO A 190 -10.05 -12.86 17.87
CA PRO A 190 -8.83 -12.30 18.46
C PRO A 190 -8.11 -11.32 17.50
N ILE A 191 -8.79 -10.23 17.15
CA ILE A 191 -8.31 -9.24 16.18
C ILE A 191 -7.07 -8.55 16.72
N PHE A 192 -7.06 -8.21 18.01
CA PHE A 192 -5.94 -7.52 18.65
C PHE A 192 -4.67 -8.38 18.62
N GLU A 193 -4.81 -9.67 18.88
CA GLU A 193 -3.74 -10.66 18.82
C GLU A 193 -3.20 -10.78 17.39
N LEU A 194 -4.07 -10.89 16.39
CA LEU A 194 -3.65 -10.97 14.98
C LEU A 194 -2.89 -9.73 14.54
N VAL A 195 -3.37 -8.53 14.89
CA VAL A 195 -2.71 -7.26 14.53
C VAL A 195 -1.39 -7.10 15.29
N THR A 196 -1.36 -7.45 16.57
CA THR A 196 -0.15 -7.40 17.40
C THR A 196 0.90 -8.36 16.86
N TYR A 197 0.51 -9.60 16.58
CA TYR A 197 1.38 -10.59 15.97
C TYR A 197 1.89 -10.13 14.60
N LEU A 198 1.04 -9.52 13.77
CA LEU A 198 1.45 -8.96 12.48
C LEU A 198 2.57 -7.91 12.63
N ASN A 199 2.49 -7.04 13.63
CA ASN A 199 3.56 -6.07 13.92
C ASN A 199 4.84 -6.75 14.40
N VAL A 200 4.72 -7.77 15.25
CA VAL A 200 5.87 -8.53 15.74
C VAL A 200 6.54 -9.29 14.60
N LYS A 201 5.77 -9.97 13.75
CA LYS A 201 6.24 -10.78 12.60
C LYS A 201 7.12 -9.98 11.64
N TYR A 202 6.82 -8.70 11.44
CA TYR A 202 7.55 -7.82 10.52
C TYR A 202 8.39 -6.74 11.22
N ARG A 203 8.57 -6.82 12.55
CA ARG A 203 9.27 -5.78 13.32
C ARG A 203 10.71 -5.57 12.83
N ASP A 204 11.41 -6.66 12.58
CA ASP A 204 12.82 -6.64 12.19
C ASP A 204 13.00 -6.19 10.72
N ASN A 205 11.90 -6.06 9.97
CA ASN A 205 11.86 -5.52 8.61
C ASN A 205 11.62 -4.00 8.55
N TYR A 206 11.90 -3.29 9.64
CA TYR A 206 11.66 -1.85 9.73
C TYR A 206 12.48 -1.04 8.72
N GLU A 207 13.75 -1.40 8.52
CA GLU A 207 14.64 -0.71 7.57
C GLU A 207 14.53 -1.27 6.16
N SER A 208 14.34 -2.59 6.05
CA SER A 208 14.34 -3.31 4.77
C SER A 208 13.38 -4.50 4.80
N ILE A 209 12.49 -4.54 3.83
CA ILE A 209 11.54 -5.62 3.56
C ILE A 209 11.54 -5.94 2.06
N THR A 210 11.34 -7.21 1.71
CA THR A 210 11.11 -7.58 0.31
C THR A 210 9.74 -7.10 -0.15
N GLU A 211 9.57 -6.84 -1.45
CA GLU A 211 8.27 -6.44 -2.02
C GLU A 211 7.18 -7.48 -1.72
N THR A 212 7.53 -8.77 -1.77
CA THR A 212 6.61 -9.86 -1.45
C THR A 212 6.18 -9.85 0.02
N ALA A 213 7.12 -9.69 0.94
CA ALA A 213 6.83 -9.65 2.37
C ALA A 213 6.01 -8.41 2.77
N LEU A 214 6.27 -7.25 2.15
CA LEU A 214 5.46 -6.05 2.35
C LEU A 214 4.05 -6.18 1.77
N SER A 215 3.93 -6.80 0.59
CA SER A 215 2.65 -7.14 0.00
C SER A 215 1.85 -8.06 0.93
N ASP A 216 2.50 -9.07 1.50
CA ASP A 216 1.88 -9.97 2.48
C ASP A 216 1.46 -9.20 3.74
N GLN A 217 2.31 -8.33 4.28
CA GLN A 217 1.97 -7.51 5.44
C GLN A 217 0.73 -6.64 5.20
N ILE A 218 0.67 -5.94 4.06
CA ILE A 218 -0.49 -5.13 3.65
C ILE A 218 -1.74 -6.02 3.52
N SER A 219 -1.59 -7.20 2.93
CA SER A 219 -2.70 -8.11 2.69
C SER A 219 -3.22 -8.73 3.98
N TYR A 220 -2.35 -9.18 4.89
CA TYR A 220 -2.78 -9.68 6.20
C TYR A 220 -3.54 -8.60 6.95
N TRP A 221 -3.03 -7.36 6.97
CA TRP A 221 -3.74 -6.26 7.59
C TRP A 221 -5.11 -6.02 6.95
N PHE A 222 -5.21 -6.02 5.61
CA PHE A 222 -6.47 -5.88 4.89
C PHE A 222 -7.51 -6.89 5.37
N TYR A 223 -7.15 -8.18 5.37
CA TYR A 223 -8.04 -9.24 5.82
C TYR A 223 -8.33 -9.11 7.32
N THR A 224 -7.34 -8.86 8.17
CA THR A 224 -7.60 -8.69 9.61
C THR A 224 -8.51 -7.49 9.89
N ALA A 225 -8.40 -6.40 9.12
CA ALA A 225 -9.28 -5.24 9.24
C ALA A 225 -10.74 -5.57 8.85
N LEU A 226 -10.96 -6.47 7.89
CA LEU A 226 -12.30 -6.94 7.52
C LEU A 226 -12.99 -7.75 8.63
N LEU A 227 -12.26 -8.22 9.66
CA LEU A 227 -12.86 -8.89 10.82
C LEU A 227 -13.53 -7.90 11.78
N ILE A 228 -13.18 -6.62 11.70
CA ILE A 228 -13.77 -5.59 12.54
C ILE A 228 -15.16 -5.23 12.00
N PRO A 229 -16.21 -5.27 12.84
CA PRO A 229 -17.56 -4.86 12.45
C PRO A 229 -17.59 -3.47 11.82
N SER A 230 -18.27 -3.34 10.69
CA SER A 230 -18.48 -2.06 10.01
C SER A 230 -19.31 -1.06 10.82
N THR A 231 -20.12 -1.55 11.78
CA THR A 231 -20.93 -0.73 12.68
C THR A 231 -20.86 -1.25 14.12
N LEU A 232 -20.49 -0.37 15.05
CA LEU A 232 -20.28 -0.71 16.47
C LEU A 232 -21.57 -1.12 17.21
N ASN A 233 -22.75 -0.87 16.64
CA ASN A 233 -24.04 -0.95 17.33
C ASN A 233 -25.03 -2.02 16.81
N LYS A 234 -24.63 -2.92 15.89
CA LYS A 234 -25.55 -3.98 15.41
C LYS A 234 -25.37 -5.28 16.17
N GLN A 235 -26.39 -5.63 16.96
CA GLN A 235 -26.50 -6.91 17.66
C GLN A 235 -26.80 -8.09 16.70
N LYS A 236 -26.16 -9.21 17.04
CA LYS A 236 -26.57 -10.63 16.92
C LYS A 236 -26.74 -11.32 15.57
N ASP A 237 -27.17 -10.67 14.50
CA ASP A 237 -27.09 -11.30 13.18
C ASP A 237 -25.76 -10.94 12.55
N ASN A 238 -24.98 -11.95 12.16
CA ASN A 238 -23.57 -11.79 11.78
C ASN A 238 -23.38 -11.96 10.26
N PRO A 239 -23.96 -11.08 9.41
CA PRO A 239 -23.84 -11.19 7.96
C PRO A 239 -22.39 -11.06 7.50
N GLU A 240 -21.52 -10.44 8.31
CA GLU A 240 -20.09 -10.33 8.06
C GLU A 240 -19.38 -11.69 8.11
N LEU A 241 -19.74 -12.59 9.04
CA LEU A 241 -19.24 -13.98 9.06
C LEU A 241 -19.62 -14.75 7.80
N GLY A 242 -20.81 -14.49 7.24
CA GLY A 242 -21.25 -15.07 5.97
C GLY A 242 -20.40 -14.59 4.78
N LYS A 243 -20.08 -13.29 4.72
CA LYS A 243 -19.17 -12.74 3.70
C LYS A 243 -17.77 -13.37 3.83
N TRP A 244 -17.26 -13.50 5.05
CA TRP A 244 -15.96 -14.11 5.34
C TRP A 244 -15.84 -15.56 4.86
N LYS A 245 -16.86 -16.39 5.13
CA LYS A 245 -16.89 -17.76 4.63
C LYS A 245 -16.84 -17.80 3.10
N LYS A 246 -17.64 -16.95 2.43
CA LYS A 246 -17.68 -16.84 0.97
C LYS A 246 -16.35 -16.45 0.33
N ILE A 247 -15.53 -15.60 0.97
CA ILE A 247 -14.19 -15.22 0.48
C ILE A 247 -13.27 -16.44 0.34
N PHE A 248 -13.41 -17.43 1.23
CA PHE A 248 -12.51 -18.58 1.29
C PHE A 248 -13.10 -19.87 0.70
N GLU A 249 -14.40 -19.89 0.38
CA GLU A 249 -15.08 -21.03 -0.22
C GLU A 249 -14.47 -21.39 -1.59
N ASN A 250 -14.28 -20.39 -2.45
CA ASN A 250 -13.88 -20.60 -3.85
C ASN A 250 -12.38 -20.36 -4.12
N ASP A 251 -11.63 -19.82 -3.15
CA ASP A 251 -10.19 -19.58 -3.31
C ASP A 251 -9.36 -20.35 -2.26
N ARG A 252 -8.99 -21.59 -2.62
CA ARG A 252 -8.16 -22.46 -1.79
C ARG A 252 -6.78 -21.87 -1.49
N LYS A 253 -6.21 -21.12 -2.44
CA LYS A 253 -4.87 -20.53 -2.27
C LYS A 253 -4.92 -19.40 -1.24
N LEU A 254 -5.92 -18.53 -1.35
CA LEU A 254 -6.15 -17.45 -0.40
C LEU A 254 -6.47 -18.00 0.99
N LYS A 255 -7.35 -19.01 1.06
CA LYS A 255 -7.68 -19.70 2.31
C LYS A 255 -6.43 -20.25 2.98
N LYS A 256 -5.64 -21.06 2.26
CA LYS A 256 -4.42 -21.64 2.83
C LYS A 256 -3.47 -20.55 3.32
N TRP A 257 -3.16 -19.56 2.48
CA TRP A 257 -2.26 -18.46 2.83
C TRP A 257 -2.69 -17.69 4.09
N TYR A 258 -3.97 -17.33 4.22
CA TYR A 258 -4.44 -16.57 5.38
C TYR A 258 -4.52 -17.42 6.65
N PHE A 259 -4.95 -18.68 6.54
CA PHE A 259 -5.05 -19.57 7.70
C PHE A 259 -3.67 -20.07 8.18
N ASP A 260 -2.68 -20.16 7.30
CA ASP A 260 -1.28 -20.39 7.70
C ASP A 260 -0.80 -19.23 8.59
N PHE A 261 -1.12 -17.98 8.25
CA PHE A 261 -0.83 -16.82 9.13
C PHE A 261 -1.56 -16.87 10.48
N ILE A 262 -2.84 -17.27 10.49
CA ILE A 262 -3.58 -17.45 11.76
C ILE A 262 -2.93 -18.54 12.62
N LYS A 263 -2.49 -19.64 11.99
CA LYS A 263 -1.80 -20.74 12.67
C LYS A 263 -0.49 -20.25 13.29
N ASP A 264 0.31 -19.49 12.55
CA ASP A 264 1.56 -18.90 13.07
C ASP A 264 1.28 -17.99 14.27
N ALA A 265 0.21 -17.18 14.21
CA ALA A 265 -0.20 -16.31 15.31
C ALA A 265 -0.60 -17.13 16.56
N TYR A 266 -1.38 -18.19 16.36
CA TYR A 266 -1.78 -19.10 17.43
C TYR A 266 -0.57 -19.77 18.09
N GLU A 267 0.37 -20.30 17.30
CA GLU A 267 1.60 -20.92 17.80
C GLU A 267 2.43 -19.92 18.61
N PHE A 268 2.63 -18.70 18.09
CA PHE A 268 3.36 -17.64 18.78
C PHE A 268 2.81 -17.31 20.17
N TYR A 269 1.48 -17.19 20.31
CA TYR A 269 0.86 -16.89 21.61
C TYR A 269 0.84 -18.11 22.52
N SER A 270 0.60 -19.31 21.98
CA SER A 270 0.62 -20.56 22.74
C SER A 270 1.98 -20.81 23.37
N ASP A 271 3.07 -20.61 22.61
CA ASP A 271 4.45 -20.77 23.10
C ASP A 271 4.75 -19.79 24.24
N ARG A 272 4.34 -18.52 24.10
CA ARG A 272 4.51 -17.52 25.16
C ARG A 272 3.71 -17.84 26.40
N PHE A 273 2.48 -18.33 26.23
CA PHE A 273 1.64 -18.71 27.35
C PHE A 273 2.19 -19.94 28.08
N ASN A 274 2.78 -20.89 27.35
CA ASN A 274 3.48 -22.03 27.94
C ASN A 274 4.67 -21.59 28.78
N VAL A 275 5.45 -20.60 28.33
CA VAL A 275 6.53 -20.01 29.16
C VAL A 275 5.97 -19.39 30.44
N ILE A 276 4.87 -18.63 30.36
CA ILE A 276 4.25 -18.02 31.55
C ILE A 276 3.75 -19.09 32.53
N LYS A 277 3.17 -20.19 32.04
CA LYS A 277 2.74 -21.31 32.88
C LYS A 277 3.87 -21.94 33.68
N THR A 278 5.10 -21.93 33.18
CA THR A 278 6.25 -22.41 33.97
C THR A 278 6.58 -21.54 35.19
N LEU A 279 5.97 -20.36 35.29
CA LEU A 279 6.06 -19.46 36.44
C LEU A 279 4.91 -19.67 37.45
N GLU A 280 3.96 -20.57 37.17
CA GLU A 280 2.93 -20.96 38.15
C GLU A 280 3.62 -21.74 39.31
N PRO A 281 3.40 -21.33 40.58
CA PRO A 281 4.05 -21.92 41.75
C PRO A 281 3.58 -23.34 42.07
#